data_AF-Q4C2I7-F1
#
_entry.id   AF-Q4C2I7-F1
#
_cell.length_a   1.000
_cell.length_b   1.000
_cell.length_c   1.000
_cell.angle_alpha   90.00
_cell.angle_beta   90.00
_cell.angle_gamma   90.00
#
_symmetry.space_group_name_H-M   'P 1'
#
loop_
_entity.id
_entity.type
_entity.pdbx_description
1 polymer ?
#
loop_
_entity_poly.entity_id
_entity_poly.type
_entity_poly.pdbx_seq_one_letter_code
_entity_poly.pdbx_strand_id
1 'polypeptide(L)' 'MKSKASISVLITLILCCFFPRFVLAETVLEKIKRTGELNAGVRKDAIPFCYVNNKGKWTGYSVDLIYLIHKS' A
#
# COMPACT_ATOMS: atom_id res chain seq x y z
N MET A 1 39.57 -29.97 11.50
CA MET A 1 39.19 -28.70 10.82
C MET A 1 37.75 -28.67 10.26
N LYS A 2 37.13 -29.81 9.90
CA LYS A 2 35.76 -29.84 9.32
C LYS A 2 34.61 -29.47 10.29
N SER A 3 34.70 -29.78 11.58
CA SER A 3 33.58 -29.57 12.54
C SER A 3 33.32 -28.10 12.89
N LYS A 4 34.35 -27.25 12.97
CA LYS A 4 34.23 -25.83 13.33
C LYS A 4 33.45 -25.04 12.25
N ALA A 5 33.70 -25.34 10.97
CA ALA A 5 32.98 -24.76 9.85
C ALA A 5 31.52 -25.24 9.80
N SER A 6 31.26 -26.53 10.04
CA SER A 6 29.90 -27.08 10.12
C SER A 6 29.08 -26.47 11.26
N ILE A 7 29.70 -26.22 12.42
CA ILE A 7 29.05 -25.56 13.56
C ILE A 7 28.74 -24.10 13.23
N SER A 8 29.68 -23.38 12.58
CA SER A 8 29.46 -22.01 12.11
C SER A 8 28.26 -21.93 11.15
N VAL A 9 28.17 -22.84 10.18
CA VAL A 9 27.05 -22.89 9.23
C VAL A 9 25.73 -23.16 9.94
N LEU A 10 25.72 -24.08 10.91
CA LEU A 10 24.52 -24.39 11.69
C LEU A 10 24.04 -23.19 12.52
N ILE A 11 24.95 -22.46 13.15
CA ILE A 11 24.64 -21.25 13.92
C ILE A 11 24.08 -20.15 13.02
N THR A 12 24.66 -19.92 11.84
CA THR A 12 24.16 -18.94 10.88
C THR A 12 22.75 -19.31 10.37
N LEU A 13 22.51 -20.59 10.11
CA LEU A 13 21.20 -21.07 9.67
C LEU A 13 20.13 -20.88 10.75
N ILE A 14 20.46 -21.18 12.00
CA ILE A 14 19.61 -20.91 13.17
C ILE A 14 19.31 -19.41 13.25
N LEU A 15 20.31 -18.54 13.20
CA LEU A 15 20.09 -17.09 13.24
C LEU A 15 19.16 -16.59 12.11
N CYS A 16 19.26 -17.12 10.89
CA CYS A 16 18.34 -16.73 9.81
C CYS A 16 16.89 -17.15 10.09
N CYS A 17 16.65 -18.28 10.75
CA CYS A 17 15.30 -18.77 11.02
C CYS A 17 14.65 -18.14 12.26
N PHE A 18 15.44 -17.74 13.27
CA PHE A 18 14.92 -17.16 14.52
C PHE A 18 14.71 -15.64 14.45
N PHE A 19 15.21 -14.96 13.42
CA PHE A 19 14.99 -13.53 13.20
C PHE A 19 14.24 -13.26 11.88
N PRO A 20 12.97 -13.71 11.73
CA PRO A 20 12.14 -13.18 10.67
C PRO A 20 12.03 -11.67 10.90
N ARG A 21 12.58 -10.88 9.97
CA ARG A 21 12.37 -9.44 10.00
C ARG A 21 10.89 -9.21 9.72
N PHE A 22 10.14 -8.83 10.75
CA PHE A 22 8.85 -8.20 10.53
C PHE A 22 9.11 -6.99 9.66
N VAL A 23 8.68 -7.06 8.41
CA VAL A 23 8.75 -5.92 7.51
C VAL A 23 7.79 -4.89 8.10
N LEU A 24 8.33 -3.78 8.59
CA LEU A 24 7.53 -2.62 9.00
C LEU A 24 7.14 -1.87 7.72
N ALA A 25 6.33 -2.52 6.87
CA ALA A 25 5.71 -1.85 5.76
C ALA A 25 4.64 -0.91 6.32
N GLU A 26 4.65 0.34 5.87
CA GLU A 26 3.55 1.26 6.17
C GLU A 26 2.24 0.67 5.63
N THR A 27 1.18 0.79 6.41
CA THR A 27 -0.18 0.50 5.94
C THR A 27 -0.63 1.56 4.94
N VAL A 28 -1.68 1.27 4.19
CA VAL A 28 -2.29 2.25 3.27
C VAL A 28 -2.72 3.51 4.01
N LEU A 29 -3.29 3.37 5.21
CA LEU A 29 -3.75 4.53 5.99
C LEU A 29 -2.59 5.35 6.56
N GLU A 30 -1.53 4.71 7.01
CA GLU A 30 -0.30 5.40 7.42
C GLU A 30 0.34 6.15 6.25
N LYS A 31 0.36 5.54 5.06
CA LYS A 31 0.84 6.19 3.84
C LYS A 31 -0.01 7.42 3.50
N ILE A 32 -1.34 7.29 3.50
CA ILE A 32 -2.27 8.42 3.25
C ILE A 32 -2.04 9.52 4.29
N LYS A 33 -1.89 9.17 5.57
CA LYS A 33 -1.60 10.14 6.65
C LYS A 33 -0.26 10.85 6.44
N ARG A 34 0.76 10.15 5.94
CA ARG A 34 2.10 10.68 5.71
C ARG A 34 2.21 11.53 4.45
N THR A 35 1.56 11.13 3.35
CA THR A 35 1.66 11.83 2.05
C THR A 35 0.56 12.86 1.84
N GLY A 36 -0.59 12.71 2.51
CA GLY A 36 -1.80 13.48 2.21
C GLY A 36 -2.45 13.08 0.90
N GLU A 37 -2.06 11.96 0.27
CA GLU A 37 -2.57 11.53 -1.04
C GLU A 37 -3.45 10.29 -0.91
N LEU A 38 -4.70 10.39 -1.36
CA LEU A 38 -5.62 9.26 -1.52
C LEU A 38 -5.79 8.92 -3.01
N ASN A 39 -5.28 7.76 -3.42
CA ASN A 39 -5.38 7.29 -4.80
C ASN A 39 -6.61 6.37 -4.95
N ALA A 40 -7.62 6.82 -5.69
CA ALA A 40 -8.84 6.06 -5.95
C ALA A 40 -8.98 5.70 -7.44
N GLY A 41 -9.15 4.42 -7.72
CA GLY A 41 -9.46 3.93 -9.07
C GLY A 41 -10.94 4.11 -9.39
N VAL A 42 -11.24 4.62 -10.59
CA VAL A 42 -12.61 4.85 -11.06
C VAL A 42 -12.80 4.39 -12.51
N ARG A 43 -14.02 3.98 -12.86
CA ARG A 43 -14.42 3.67 -14.23
C ARG A 43 -14.97 4.91 -14.93
N LYS A 44 -14.47 5.22 -16.14
CA LYS A 44 -14.87 6.40 -16.94
C LYS A 44 -16.31 6.35 -17.46
N ASP A 45 -16.86 5.16 -17.57
CA ASP A 45 -18.10 4.83 -18.26
C ASP A 45 -19.24 4.50 -17.29
N ALA A 46 -19.10 4.85 -16.01
CA ALA A 46 -20.04 4.50 -14.96
C ALA A 46 -20.98 5.67 -14.62
N ILE A 47 -21.70 6.21 -15.60
CA ILE A 47 -22.68 7.29 -15.35
C ILE A 47 -23.82 6.75 -14.45
N PRO A 48 -24.26 7.48 -13.39
CA PRO A 48 -23.84 8.82 -12.94
C PRO A 48 -22.74 8.83 -11.87
N PHE A 49 -22.15 7.68 -11.55
CA PHE A 49 -21.19 7.49 -10.46
C PHE A 49 -19.79 8.03 -10.75
N CYS A 50 -19.27 7.81 -11.96
CA CYS A 50 -18.03 8.39 -12.43
C CYS A 50 -18.01 8.54 -13.96
N TYR A 51 -17.68 9.74 -14.42
CA TYR A 51 -17.49 10.07 -15.82
C TYR A 51 -16.62 11.32 -15.97
N VAL A 52 -16.14 11.57 -17.20
CA VAL A 52 -15.43 12.80 -17.55
C VAL A 52 -16.45 13.78 -18.15
N ASN A 53 -16.60 14.96 -17.57
CA ASN A 53 -17.52 15.97 -18.09
C ASN A 53 -16.95 16.71 -19.31
N ASN A 54 -17.76 17.61 -19.90
CA ASN A 54 -17.39 18.40 -21.07
C ASN A 54 -16.16 19.33 -20.84
N LYS A 55 -15.74 19.55 -19.59
CA LYS A 55 -14.55 20.31 -19.23
C LYS A 55 -13.31 19.42 -19.04
N GLY A 56 -13.40 18.13 -19.36
CA GLY A 56 -12.32 17.15 -19.17
C GLY A 56 -12.08 16.78 -17.71
N LYS A 57 -12.99 17.13 -16.78
CA LYS A 57 -12.85 16.81 -15.36
C LYS A 57 -13.61 15.55 -14.99
N TRP A 58 -12.99 14.70 -14.19
CA TRP A 58 -13.65 13.60 -13.50
C TRP A 58 -14.73 14.12 -12.54
N THR A 59 -15.92 13.55 -12.60
CA THR A 59 -17.06 13.93 -11.79
C THR A 59 -18.01 12.73 -11.63
N GLY A 60 -19.09 12.89 -10.88
CA GLY A 60 -20.06 11.86 -10.58
C GLY A 60 -20.15 11.57 -9.08
N TYR A 61 -21.22 10.91 -8.67
CA TYR A 61 -21.54 10.70 -7.25
C TYR A 61 -20.40 10.07 -6.44
N SER A 62 -19.74 9.03 -7.00
CA SER A 62 -18.64 8.34 -6.30
C SER A 62 -17.38 9.20 -6.22
N VAL A 63 -17.14 10.06 -7.21
CA VAL A 63 -16.01 11.01 -7.19
C VAL A 63 -16.22 12.04 -6.08
N ASP A 64 -17.43 12.59 -5.97
CA ASP A 64 -17.78 13.57 -4.94
C ASP A 64 -17.69 12.95 -3.54
N LEU A 65 -18.15 11.70 -3.37
CA LEU A 65 -18.04 10.97 -2.12
C LEU A 65 -16.58 10.78 -1.68
N ILE A 66 -15.70 10.39 -2.61
CA ILE A 66 -14.26 10.22 -2.31
C ILE A 66 -13.64 11.55 -1.88
N TYR A 67 -14.05 12.67 -2.49
CA TYR A 67 -13.59 13.99 -2.08
C TYR A 67 -14.02 14.35 -0.66
N LEU A 68 -15.26 14.01 -0.27
CA LEU A 68 -15.74 14.20 1.10
C LEU A 68 -14.97 13.33 2.11
N ILE A 69 -14.72 12.07 1.77
CA ILE A 69 -13.94 11.15 2.61
C ILE A 69 -12.52 11.69 2.79
N HIS A 70 -11.88 12.17 1.72
CA HIS A 70 -10.52 12.67 1.80
C HIS A 70 -10.39 13.98 2.59
N LYS A 71 -11.43 14.83 2.56
CA LYS A 71 -11.47 16.10 3.31
C LYS A 71 -11.70 15.91 4.82
N SER A 72 -12.33 14.79 5.21
CA SER A 72 -12.75 14.51 6.60
C SER A 72 -11.59 14.03 7.45
#